data_AF-A0A6I6EU75-F1
#
_entry.id   AF-A0A6I6EU75-F1
#
_cell.length_a   1.000
_cell.length_b   1.000
_cell.length_c   1.000
_cell.angle_alpha   90.00
_cell.angle_beta   90.00
_cell.angle_gamma   90.00
#
_symmetry.space_group_name_H-M   'P 1'
#
loop_
_entity.id
_entity.type
_entity.pdbx_description
1 polymer ?
#
loop_
_entity_poly.entity_id
_entity_poly.type
_entity_poly.pdbx_seq_one_letter_code
_entity_poly.pdbx_strand_id
1 'polypeptide(L)'
;MKRTTLTLLLSCAMYSVVGQATPVQLSSFNNFPEDTEVDGFHASLFDSTTGTVNGFDLPILGYSEMDQLNGFQLGLLAGSNIHNGMNGAAIGLFNWHGGYDNGLNLGIANSVGNLYGANLGIYSAAKTVNGVNLGVATQSGDVNGFNFGAIANYTTGQVNGVNIAPFNWTQQDTNGVNFSVLNHSGNVNGVNVGALGNWSEGNINGLNLGIVNVSGNVTGANLAPFNYSGDIVGANIGVASMSHDVTGMNLGAVNVTNNVTGLNLGGLNVAQDVDGANIGAINVSHNVNGLNLGAVNVSTGESGTDIGAFNYADTTSFQFGVVNATQHLEGLQIGVINIATNAAVPVLPLVNFHRTF
;
A
#
# COMPACT_ATOMS: atom_id res chain seq x y z
N MET A 1 -46.15 -45.40 9.36
CA MET A 1 -45.77 -44.70 8.12
C MET A 1 -44.33 -44.14 8.11
N LYS A 2 -43.44 -44.45 9.08
CA LYS A 2 -42.05 -43.95 9.10
C LYS A 2 -41.00 -44.89 8.47
N ARG A 3 -41.33 -46.17 8.22
CA ARG A 3 -40.39 -47.17 7.66
C ARG A 3 -40.30 -47.12 6.13
N THR A 4 -41.34 -46.66 5.45
CA THR A 4 -41.44 -46.62 3.98
C THR A 4 -40.52 -45.57 3.36
N THR A 5 -40.34 -44.41 3.98
CA THR A 5 -39.42 -43.36 3.48
C THR A 5 -37.95 -43.79 3.58
N LEU A 6 -37.57 -44.45 4.67
CA LEU A 6 -36.22 -44.98 4.87
C LEU A 6 -35.92 -46.11 3.89
N THR A 7 -36.89 -46.99 3.64
CA THR A 7 -36.73 -48.11 2.69
C THR A 7 -36.63 -47.60 1.25
N LEU A 8 -37.34 -46.51 0.91
CA LEU A 8 -37.25 -45.87 -0.40
C LEU A 8 -35.89 -45.19 -0.61
N LEU A 9 -35.39 -44.48 0.39
CA LEU A 9 -34.03 -43.88 0.40
C LEU A 9 -32.94 -44.96 0.27
N LEU A 10 -33.04 -46.05 1.03
CA LEU A 10 -32.12 -47.18 0.89
C LEU A 10 -32.24 -47.86 -0.49
N SER A 11 -33.44 -47.94 -1.07
CA SER A 11 -33.61 -48.53 -2.40
C SER A 11 -32.99 -47.67 -3.50
N CYS A 12 -33.05 -46.34 -3.39
CA CYS A 12 -32.36 -45.43 -4.31
C CYS A 12 -30.84 -45.50 -4.15
N ALA A 13 -30.33 -45.68 -2.93
CA ALA A 13 -28.89 -45.88 -2.67
C ALA A 13 -28.35 -47.22 -3.21
N MET A 14 -29.20 -48.20 -3.50
CA MET A 14 -28.80 -49.52 -4.04
C MET A 14 -28.93 -49.64 -5.57
N TYR A 15 -29.37 -48.59 -6.28
CA TYR A 15 -29.44 -48.58 -7.74
C TYR A 15 -28.19 -47.92 -8.35
N SER A 16 -27.05 -48.62 -8.32
CA SER A 16 -25.93 -48.31 -9.21
C SER A 16 -26.16 -49.04 -10.54
N VAL A 17 -26.72 -48.36 -11.54
CA VAL A 17 -26.72 -48.89 -12.91
C VAL A 17 -25.33 -48.66 -13.47
N VAL A 18 -24.65 -49.73 -13.88
CA VAL A 18 -23.31 -49.67 -14.50
C VAL A 18 -23.32 -48.62 -15.62
N GLY A 19 -22.58 -47.52 -15.44
CA GLY A 19 -22.43 -46.45 -16.42
C GLY A 19 -23.26 -45.18 -16.18
N GLN A 20 -23.88 -44.99 -15.01
CA GLN A 20 -24.48 -43.72 -14.59
C GLN A 20 -23.89 -43.29 -13.24
N ALA A 21 -23.60 -42.00 -13.09
CA ALA A 21 -23.10 -41.43 -11.84
C ALA A 21 -24.08 -41.69 -10.69
N THR A 22 -23.54 -41.88 -9.49
CA THR A 22 -24.32 -42.23 -8.31
C THR A 22 -25.16 -41.02 -7.83
N PRO A 23 -26.50 -41.11 -7.73
CA PRO A 23 -27.32 -39.97 -7.31
C PRO A 23 -27.24 -39.67 -5.80
N VAL A 24 -26.96 -40.69 -4.99
CA VAL A 24 -26.83 -40.58 -3.53
C VAL A 24 -25.69 -41.46 -3.06
N GLN A 25 -24.68 -40.87 -2.44
CA GLN A 25 -23.55 -41.58 -1.83
C GLN A 25 -23.47 -41.24 -0.34
N LEU A 26 -23.45 -42.27 0.51
CA LEU A 26 -23.32 -42.13 1.96
C LEU A 26 -22.02 -42.75 2.42
N SER A 27 -21.31 -42.03 3.28
CA SER A 27 -19.97 -42.40 3.70
C SER A 27 -19.83 -42.29 5.21
N SER A 28 -19.02 -43.17 5.79
CA SER A 28 -18.62 -43.10 7.19
C SER A 28 -17.14 -43.42 7.37
N PHE A 29 -16.64 -44.35 6.58
CA PHE A 29 -15.24 -44.72 6.43
C PHE A 29 -15.00 -45.25 5.01
N ASN A 30 -16.01 -45.95 4.46
CA ASN A 30 -16.08 -46.33 3.05
C ASN A 30 -17.32 -45.67 2.42
N ASN A 31 -17.26 -45.47 1.11
CA ASN A 31 -18.37 -44.92 0.33
C ASN A 31 -19.38 -46.03 0.01
N PHE A 32 -20.67 -45.69 0.05
CA PHE A 32 -21.73 -46.58 -0.37
C PHE A 32 -22.79 -45.82 -1.21
N PRO A 33 -23.00 -46.19 -2.49
CA PRO A 33 -22.19 -47.13 -3.28
C PRO A 33 -20.78 -46.60 -3.55
N GLU A 34 -19.85 -47.51 -3.88
CA GLU A 34 -18.47 -47.18 -4.24
C GLU A 34 -18.44 -46.64 -5.68
N ASP A 35 -18.36 -45.31 -5.80
CA ASP A 35 -18.32 -44.58 -7.05
C ASP A 35 -17.46 -43.32 -6.88
N THR A 36 -16.86 -42.86 -7.96
CA THR A 36 -16.02 -41.66 -8.01
C THR A 36 -16.79 -40.43 -8.49
N GLU A 37 -18.01 -40.58 -8.99
CA GLU A 37 -18.84 -39.46 -9.43
C GLU A 37 -20.23 -39.51 -8.76
N VAL A 38 -20.59 -38.41 -8.10
CA VAL A 38 -21.87 -38.26 -7.40
C VAL A 38 -22.67 -37.12 -8.03
N ASP A 39 -23.76 -37.46 -8.72
CA ASP A 39 -24.68 -36.52 -9.35
C ASP A 39 -25.93 -36.33 -8.48
N GLY A 40 -25.76 -35.68 -7.34
CA GLY A 40 -26.86 -35.41 -6.42
C GLY A 40 -26.41 -35.10 -5.02
N PHE A 41 -26.44 -36.10 -4.13
CA PHE A 41 -26.24 -35.90 -2.70
C PHE A 41 -25.14 -36.81 -2.16
N HIS A 42 -24.07 -36.22 -1.62
CA HIS A 42 -23.06 -36.90 -0.83
C HIS A 42 -23.21 -36.49 0.65
N ALA A 43 -23.12 -37.45 1.56
CA ALA A 43 -23.06 -37.16 2.98
C ALA A 43 -22.08 -38.09 3.69
N SER A 44 -21.24 -37.51 4.55
CA SER A 44 -20.27 -38.26 5.33
C SER A 44 -20.47 -38.04 6.83
N LEU A 45 -20.42 -39.12 7.61
CA LEU A 45 -20.50 -39.04 9.07
C LEU A 45 -19.13 -38.73 9.69
N PHE A 46 -18.09 -39.46 9.29
CA PHE A 46 -16.71 -39.24 9.76
C PHE A 46 -15.79 -38.96 8.57
N ASP A 47 -14.98 -39.95 8.16
CA ASP A 47 -14.01 -39.79 7.09
C ASP A 47 -14.59 -40.32 5.77
N SER A 48 -14.34 -39.60 4.68
CA SER A 48 -14.77 -40.00 3.34
C SER A 48 -13.82 -39.49 2.29
N THR A 49 -13.47 -40.35 1.33
CA THR A 49 -12.71 -39.97 0.13
C THR A 49 -13.57 -40.24 -1.09
N THR A 50 -14.01 -39.21 -1.81
CA THR A 50 -14.80 -39.34 -3.04
C THR A 50 -14.13 -38.60 -4.20
N GLY A 51 -14.62 -38.78 -5.43
CA GLY A 51 -14.09 -38.05 -6.59
C GLY A 51 -14.82 -36.72 -6.77
N THR A 52 -15.65 -36.62 -7.80
CA THR A 52 -16.42 -35.41 -8.12
C THR A 52 -17.82 -35.49 -7.55
N VAL A 53 -18.26 -34.43 -6.86
CA VAL A 53 -19.65 -34.25 -6.43
C VAL A 53 -20.28 -33.10 -7.21
N ASN A 54 -21.27 -33.41 -8.05
CA ASN A 54 -22.13 -32.45 -8.74
C ASN A 54 -23.45 -32.35 -7.96
N GLY A 55 -23.54 -31.43 -7.00
CA GLY A 55 -24.74 -31.26 -6.19
C GLY A 55 -24.49 -30.78 -4.77
N PHE A 56 -24.92 -31.57 -3.78
CA PHE A 56 -24.89 -31.19 -2.37
C PHE A 56 -23.98 -32.14 -1.57
N ASP A 57 -23.03 -31.56 -0.83
CA ASP A 57 -22.13 -32.28 0.07
C ASP A 57 -22.44 -31.93 1.54
N LEU A 58 -22.59 -32.96 2.38
CA LEU A 58 -22.94 -32.83 3.80
C LEU A 58 -21.99 -33.63 4.70
N PRO A 59 -20.83 -33.07 5.05
CA PRO A 59 -19.97 -33.67 6.05
C PRO A 59 -20.47 -33.29 7.45
N ILE A 60 -20.80 -34.30 8.27
CA ILE A 60 -21.52 -34.11 9.53
C ILE A 60 -20.55 -34.00 10.73
N LEU A 61 -19.64 -34.96 10.94
CA LEU A 61 -18.75 -35.03 12.11
C LEU A 61 -17.29 -35.37 11.76
N GLY A 62 -16.86 -35.20 10.50
CA GLY A 62 -15.48 -35.53 10.14
C GLY A 62 -14.95 -34.77 8.93
N TYR A 63 -14.05 -35.41 8.20
CA TYR A 63 -13.28 -34.81 7.12
C TYR A 63 -13.76 -35.41 5.80
N SER A 64 -14.24 -34.55 4.89
CA SER A 64 -14.60 -34.98 3.54
C SER A 64 -13.50 -34.58 2.58
N GLU A 65 -12.85 -35.59 2.02
CA GLU A 65 -11.84 -35.43 0.98
C GLU A 65 -12.46 -35.74 -0.38
N MET A 66 -12.30 -34.81 -1.31
CA MET A 66 -12.89 -34.92 -2.65
C MET A 66 -12.00 -34.30 -3.72
N ASP A 67 -12.13 -34.77 -4.95
CA ASP A 67 -11.38 -34.22 -6.07
C ASP A 67 -11.95 -32.86 -6.50
N GLN A 68 -13.27 -32.76 -6.64
CA GLN A 68 -13.93 -31.56 -7.11
C GLN A 68 -15.37 -31.45 -6.58
N LEU A 69 -15.79 -30.23 -6.25
CA LEU A 69 -17.16 -29.91 -5.89
C LEU A 69 -17.77 -28.95 -6.90
N ASN A 70 -18.82 -29.37 -7.59
CA ASN A 70 -19.67 -28.51 -8.42
C ASN A 70 -21.03 -28.37 -7.75
N GLY A 71 -21.15 -27.46 -6.79
CA GLY A 71 -22.39 -27.26 -6.05
C GLY A 71 -22.20 -26.65 -4.67
N PHE A 72 -22.88 -27.20 -3.67
CA PHE A 72 -22.94 -26.61 -2.33
C PHE A 72 -22.54 -27.60 -1.24
N GLN A 73 -21.62 -27.18 -0.37
CA GLN A 73 -21.19 -27.93 0.80
C GLN A 73 -21.62 -27.23 2.10
N LEU A 74 -22.13 -28.02 3.05
CA LEU A 74 -22.51 -27.56 4.39
C LEU A 74 -21.90 -28.42 5.49
N GLY A 75 -20.64 -28.17 5.83
CA GLY A 75 -19.92 -28.83 6.92
C GLY A 75 -20.12 -28.15 8.27
N LEU A 76 -21.26 -28.36 8.93
CA LEU A 76 -21.61 -27.66 10.17
C LEU A 76 -20.63 -27.89 11.34
N LEU A 77 -20.00 -29.07 11.40
CA LEU A 77 -19.02 -29.45 12.43
C LEU A 77 -17.78 -30.13 11.82
N ALA A 78 -17.56 -29.92 10.52
CA ALA A 78 -16.66 -30.70 9.69
C ALA A 78 -15.74 -29.79 8.87
N GLY A 79 -14.62 -30.36 8.42
CA GLY A 79 -13.72 -29.74 7.46
C GLY A 79 -13.79 -30.45 6.10
N SER A 80 -13.45 -29.73 5.03
CA SER A 80 -13.33 -30.30 3.69
C SER A 80 -11.93 -30.13 3.13
N ASN A 81 -11.54 -31.11 2.30
CA ASN A 81 -10.37 -31.03 1.45
C ASN A 81 -10.75 -31.29 0.01
N ILE A 82 -10.63 -30.26 -0.83
CA ILE A 82 -11.04 -30.32 -2.23
C ILE A 82 -9.79 -30.13 -3.10
N HIS A 83 -9.33 -31.15 -3.81
CA HIS A 83 -8.02 -31.10 -4.46
C HIS A 83 -7.96 -30.18 -5.68
N ASN A 84 -8.96 -30.23 -6.56
CA ASN A 84 -8.99 -29.50 -7.83
C ASN A 84 -9.81 -28.21 -7.77
N GLY A 85 -10.42 -27.93 -6.62
CA GLY A 85 -11.20 -26.74 -6.33
C GLY A 85 -12.71 -26.93 -6.48
N MET A 86 -13.43 -25.83 -6.33
CA MET A 86 -14.89 -25.80 -6.23
C MET A 86 -15.52 -24.84 -7.26
N ASN A 87 -16.65 -25.22 -7.84
CA ASN A 87 -17.59 -24.31 -8.49
C ASN A 87 -18.89 -24.25 -7.68
N GLY A 88 -19.05 -23.21 -6.85
CA GLY A 88 -20.24 -23.05 -6.02
C GLY A 88 -19.95 -22.45 -4.64
N ALA A 89 -20.38 -23.11 -3.56
CA ALA A 89 -20.19 -22.55 -2.22
C ALA A 89 -19.91 -23.62 -1.16
N ALA A 90 -18.93 -23.35 -0.31
CA ALA A 90 -18.55 -24.19 0.82
C ALA A 90 -18.69 -23.40 2.12
N ILE A 91 -19.49 -23.95 3.03
CA ILE A 91 -19.62 -23.47 4.40
C ILE A 91 -19.12 -24.57 5.31
N GLY A 92 -18.03 -24.32 6.04
CA GLY A 92 -17.36 -25.33 6.86
C GLY A 92 -16.58 -24.71 8.01
N LEU A 93 -16.12 -25.52 8.98
CA LEU A 93 -15.17 -24.99 9.97
C LEU A 93 -13.81 -24.74 9.34
N PHE A 94 -13.36 -25.70 8.52
CA PHE A 94 -12.07 -25.70 7.84
C PHE A 94 -12.29 -26.01 6.36
N ASN A 95 -11.94 -25.07 5.49
CA ASN A 95 -12.01 -25.27 4.04
C ASN A 95 -10.57 -25.31 3.48
N TRP A 96 -10.09 -26.48 3.08
CA TRP A 96 -8.77 -26.68 2.48
C TRP A 96 -8.90 -27.05 1.01
N HIS A 97 -8.83 -26.06 0.13
CA HIS A 97 -9.09 -26.30 -1.29
C HIS A 97 -7.83 -26.02 -2.11
N GLY A 98 -7.43 -26.97 -2.94
CA GLY A 98 -6.48 -26.77 -4.01
C GLY A 98 -7.15 -26.18 -5.26
N GLY A 99 -6.38 -26.07 -6.35
CA GLY A 99 -6.94 -25.70 -7.65
C GLY A 99 -7.64 -24.33 -7.71
N TYR A 100 -8.86 -24.32 -8.25
CA TYR A 100 -9.65 -23.12 -8.55
C TYR A 100 -10.99 -23.13 -7.83
N ASP A 101 -11.20 -22.14 -6.97
CA ASP A 101 -12.44 -21.94 -6.23
C ASP A 101 -13.24 -20.81 -6.85
N ASN A 102 -14.18 -21.15 -7.71
CA ASN A 102 -15.15 -20.23 -8.30
C ASN A 102 -16.40 -20.17 -7.40
N GLY A 103 -16.41 -19.22 -6.47
CA GLY A 103 -17.59 -18.92 -5.65
C GLY A 103 -17.30 -18.51 -4.22
N LEU A 104 -18.05 -19.06 -3.25
CA LEU A 104 -18.05 -18.61 -1.85
C LEU A 104 -17.41 -19.64 -0.92
N ASN A 105 -16.39 -19.24 -0.18
CA ASN A 105 -15.85 -20.00 0.95
C ASN A 105 -16.15 -19.26 2.26
N LEU A 106 -16.83 -19.93 3.19
CA LEU A 106 -17.12 -19.42 4.52
C LEU A 106 -16.64 -20.43 5.56
N GLY A 107 -15.81 -19.97 6.50
CA GLY A 107 -15.39 -20.84 7.59
C GLY A 107 -14.60 -20.15 8.67
N ILE A 108 -14.13 -20.92 9.66
CA ILE A 108 -13.22 -20.40 10.68
C ILE A 108 -11.84 -20.20 10.07
N ALA A 109 -11.35 -21.20 9.35
CA ALA A 109 -10.09 -21.12 8.62
C ALA A 109 -10.27 -21.63 7.20
N ASN A 110 -9.91 -20.80 6.24
CA ASN A 110 -9.90 -21.14 4.83
C ASN A 110 -8.45 -21.13 4.34
N SER A 111 -8.03 -22.18 3.64
CA SER A 111 -6.78 -22.20 2.88
C SER A 111 -7.12 -22.69 1.48
N VAL A 112 -7.27 -21.76 0.56
CA VAL A 112 -7.73 -22.03 -0.81
C VAL A 112 -6.62 -21.78 -1.83
N GLY A 113 -6.75 -22.38 -3.01
CA GLY A 113 -5.85 -22.15 -4.14
C GLY A 113 -6.10 -20.78 -4.78
N ASN A 114 -6.58 -20.80 -6.01
CA ASN A 114 -6.97 -19.59 -6.74
C ASN A 114 -8.46 -19.33 -6.51
N LEU A 115 -8.77 -18.29 -5.75
CA LEU A 115 -10.13 -17.86 -5.50
C LEU A 115 -10.62 -16.93 -6.62
N TYR A 116 -11.79 -17.22 -7.17
CA TYR A 116 -12.60 -16.34 -8.02
C TYR A 116 -13.98 -16.18 -7.37
N GLY A 117 -14.11 -15.18 -6.51
CA GLY A 117 -15.34 -14.99 -5.73
C GLY A 117 -15.08 -14.39 -4.35
N ALA A 118 -15.65 -14.99 -3.31
CA ALA A 118 -15.61 -14.46 -1.95
C ALA A 118 -15.09 -15.51 -0.95
N ASN A 119 -14.15 -15.11 -0.11
CA ASN A 119 -13.59 -15.94 0.95
C ASN A 119 -13.70 -15.20 2.29
N LEU A 120 -14.30 -15.86 3.28
CA LEU A 120 -14.62 -15.26 4.57
C LEU A 120 -14.25 -16.19 5.72
N GLY A 121 -13.38 -15.72 6.62
CA GLY A 121 -13.11 -16.47 7.85
C GLY A 121 -12.33 -15.74 8.91
N ILE A 122 -12.07 -16.37 10.05
CA ILE A 122 -11.17 -15.78 11.06
C ILE A 122 -9.76 -15.71 10.47
N TYR A 123 -9.32 -16.82 9.87
CA TYR A 123 -8.10 -16.88 9.09
C TYR A 123 -8.46 -17.18 7.62
N SER A 124 -8.00 -16.33 6.71
CA SER A 124 -8.31 -16.45 5.29
C SER A 124 -7.04 -16.47 4.45
N ALA A 125 -6.62 -17.67 4.04
CA ALA A 125 -5.46 -17.90 3.19
C ALA A 125 -5.85 -18.26 1.75
N ALA A 126 -5.20 -17.64 0.77
CA ALA A 126 -5.40 -17.92 -0.65
C ALA A 126 -4.10 -17.74 -1.44
N LYS A 127 -3.83 -18.57 -2.46
CA LYS A 127 -2.70 -18.31 -3.38
C LYS A 127 -2.96 -17.07 -4.24
N THR A 128 -4.18 -16.94 -4.76
CA THR A 128 -4.61 -15.76 -5.50
C THR A 128 -6.06 -15.46 -5.14
N VAL A 129 -6.40 -14.19 -4.98
CA VAL A 129 -7.73 -13.68 -4.72
C VAL A 129 -8.16 -12.85 -5.91
N ASN A 130 -9.16 -13.30 -6.66
CA ASN A 130 -9.88 -12.49 -7.65
C ASN A 130 -11.31 -12.25 -7.12
N GLY A 131 -11.51 -11.16 -6.38
CA GLY A 131 -12.78 -10.85 -5.74
C GLY A 131 -12.62 -10.31 -4.32
N VAL A 132 -13.26 -10.94 -3.34
CA VAL A 132 -13.35 -10.45 -1.96
C VAL A 132 -12.70 -11.46 -1.00
N ASN A 133 -11.77 -11.00 -0.17
CA ASN A 133 -11.15 -11.80 0.88
C ASN A 133 -11.25 -11.06 2.21
N LEU A 134 -12.04 -11.55 3.16
CA LEU A 134 -12.15 -10.94 4.48
C LEU A 134 -11.77 -11.93 5.58
N GLY A 135 -11.04 -11.41 6.57
CA GLY A 135 -10.90 -12.12 7.83
C GLY A 135 -10.37 -11.28 8.97
N VAL A 136 -10.08 -11.95 10.09
CA VAL A 136 -9.33 -11.30 11.18
C VAL A 136 -7.88 -11.16 10.78
N ALA A 137 -7.32 -12.20 10.18
CA ALA A 137 -6.04 -12.18 9.50
C ALA A 137 -6.17 -12.78 8.09
N THR A 138 -5.59 -12.12 7.10
CA THR A 138 -5.54 -12.63 5.73
C THR A 138 -4.11 -12.93 5.31
N GLN A 139 -3.94 -14.00 4.53
CA GLN A 139 -2.67 -14.36 3.91
C GLN A 139 -2.91 -14.64 2.43
N SER A 140 -2.32 -13.84 1.54
CA SER A 140 -2.59 -13.94 0.11
C SER A 140 -1.30 -13.94 -0.71
N GLY A 141 -1.29 -14.63 -1.84
CA GLY A 141 -0.27 -14.42 -2.85
C GLY A 141 -0.56 -13.13 -3.60
N ASP A 142 -1.40 -13.19 -4.63
CA ASP A 142 -1.88 -11.99 -5.33
C ASP A 142 -3.32 -11.66 -4.92
N VAL A 143 -3.65 -10.37 -4.84
CA VAL A 143 -5.01 -9.88 -4.60
C VAL A 143 -5.42 -8.99 -5.77
N ASN A 144 -6.53 -9.31 -6.40
CA ASN A 144 -7.22 -8.51 -7.40
C ASN A 144 -8.67 -8.30 -6.92
N GLY A 145 -8.93 -7.18 -6.24
CA GLY A 145 -10.21 -6.87 -5.64
C GLY A 145 -10.11 -6.28 -4.23
N PHE A 146 -10.89 -6.79 -3.28
CA PHE A 146 -11.00 -6.26 -1.93
C PHE A 146 -10.44 -7.24 -0.90
N ASN A 147 -9.46 -6.80 -0.12
CA ASN A 147 -8.86 -7.57 0.97
C ASN A 147 -9.01 -6.82 2.30
N PHE A 148 -9.55 -7.49 3.31
CA PHE A 148 -9.78 -6.91 4.63
C PHE A 148 -9.30 -7.84 5.74
N GLY A 149 -8.50 -7.30 6.64
CA GLY A 149 -8.01 -7.97 7.83
C GLY A 149 -8.37 -7.13 9.04
N ALA A 150 -9.14 -7.69 9.98
CA ALA A 150 -9.48 -6.97 11.21
C ALA A 150 -8.22 -6.65 12.06
N ILE A 151 -7.14 -7.41 11.88
CA ILE A 151 -5.84 -7.19 12.51
C ILE A 151 -4.76 -7.00 11.45
N ALA A 152 -4.62 -7.95 10.51
CA ALA A 152 -3.51 -7.91 9.56
C ALA A 152 -3.84 -8.51 8.20
N ASN A 153 -3.22 -7.95 7.16
CA ASN A 153 -3.16 -8.51 5.82
C ASN A 153 -1.69 -8.75 5.44
N TYR A 154 -1.37 -9.98 5.06
CA TYR A 154 -0.05 -10.37 4.58
C TYR A 154 -0.14 -10.87 3.13
N THR A 155 0.41 -10.10 2.21
CA THR A 155 0.37 -10.36 0.77
C THR A 155 1.79 -10.59 0.24
N THR A 156 2.07 -11.77 -0.30
CA THR A 156 3.41 -12.10 -0.83
C THR A 156 3.63 -11.62 -2.26
N GLY A 157 2.56 -11.39 -3.00
CA GLY A 157 2.54 -10.86 -4.35
C GLY A 157 2.00 -9.43 -4.37
N GLN A 158 1.20 -9.11 -5.39
CA GLN A 158 0.68 -7.76 -5.62
C GLN A 158 -0.74 -7.57 -5.10
N VAL A 159 -1.09 -6.33 -4.79
CA VAL A 159 -2.47 -5.92 -4.52
C VAL A 159 -2.93 -5.00 -5.63
N ASN A 160 -3.90 -5.43 -6.43
CA ASN A 160 -4.64 -4.66 -7.41
C ASN A 160 -6.06 -4.40 -6.88
N GLY A 161 -6.28 -3.29 -6.17
CA GLY A 161 -7.58 -2.97 -5.58
C GLY A 161 -7.49 -2.31 -4.21
N VAL A 162 -8.29 -2.77 -3.25
CA VAL A 162 -8.44 -2.14 -1.93
C VAL A 162 -7.96 -3.12 -0.84
N ASN A 163 -7.05 -2.67 0.01
CA ASN A 163 -6.45 -3.47 1.06
C ASN A 163 -6.47 -2.73 2.40
N ILE A 164 -7.26 -3.25 3.35
CA ILE A 164 -7.58 -2.58 4.61
C ILE A 164 -7.26 -3.50 5.78
N ALA A 165 -6.35 -3.08 6.65
CA ALA A 165 -6.13 -3.69 7.97
C ALA A 165 -5.31 -2.75 8.85
N PRO A 166 -5.35 -2.88 10.18
CA PRO A 166 -4.41 -2.18 11.05
C PRO A 166 -2.95 -2.37 10.63
N PHE A 167 -2.55 -3.60 10.27
CA PHE A 167 -1.22 -3.91 9.76
C PHE A 167 -1.30 -4.50 8.34
N ASN A 168 -0.85 -3.75 7.35
CA ASN A 168 -0.73 -4.21 5.97
C ASN A 168 0.73 -4.49 5.64
N TRP A 169 1.01 -5.66 5.05
CA TRP A 169 2.32 -6.02 4.52
C TRP A 169 2.18 -6.60 3.12
N THR A 170 2.62 -5.87 2.10
CA THR A 170 2.64 -6.32 0.70
C THR A 170 4.08 -6.39 0.21
N GLN A 171 4.58 -7.59 -0.11
CA GLN A 171 5.98 -7.76 -0.50
C GLN A 171 6.31 -7.17 -1.87
N GLN A 172 5.35 -7.16 -2.80
CA GLN A 172 5.50 -6.54 -4.11
C GLN A 172 4.75 -5.20 -4.15
N ASP A 173 3.95 -4.96 -5.17
CA ASP A 173 3.39 -3.65 -5.44
C ASP A 173 1.90 -3.57 -5.08
N THR A 174 1.46 -2.36 -4.72
CA THR A 174 0.04 -2.04 -4.59
C THR A 174 -0.39 -1.08 -5.69
N ASN A 175 -1.35 -1.49 -6.51
CA ASN A 175 -2.07 -0.63 -7.45
C ASN A 175 -3.51 -0.45 -6.94
N GLY A 176 -3.78 0.67 -6.26
CA GLY A 176 -5.09 0.97 -5.68
C GLY A 176 -5.01 1.69 -4.34
N VAL A 177 -5.73 1.19 -3.33
CA VAL A 177 -5.89 1.85 -2.02
C VAL A 177 -5.41 0.95 -0.88
N ASN A 178 -4.43 1.42 -0.14
CA ASN A 178 -4.06 0.88 1.18
C ASN A 178 -4.61 1.79 2.27
N PHE A 179 -5.34 1.22 3.24
CA PHE A 179 -5.79 1.95 4.42
C PHE A 179 -5.45 1.16 5.69
N SER A 180 -4.55 1.71 6.50
CA SER A 180 -3.99 1.00 7.64
C SER A 180 -3.55 1.91 8.78
N VAL A 181 -3.13 1.30 9.89
CA VAL A 181 -2.36 2.00 10.93
C VAL A 181 -0.88 2.00 10.56
N LEU A 182 -0.34 0.84 10.19
CA LEU A 182 0.99 0.69 9.63
C LEU A 182 0.90 -0.03 8.28
N ASN A 183 1.50 0.56 7.26
CA ASN A 183 1.58 -0.01 5.92
C ASN A 183 3.02 -0.30 5.51
N HIS A 184 3.27 -1.50 4.97
CA HIS A 184 4.46 -1.82 4.19
C HIS A 184 4.07 -2.25 2.77
N SER A 185 4.74 -1.71 1.75
CA SER A 185 4.58 -2.10 0.34
C SER A 185 5.90 -1.91 -0.41
N GLY A 186 6.06 -2.55 -1.57
CA GLY A 186 7.08 -2.22 -2.57
C GLY A 186 6.80 -0.86 -3.21
N ASN A 187 6.26 -0.84 -4.43
CA ASN A 187 5.73 0.36 -5.06
C ASN A 187 4.25 0.56 -4.72
N VAL A 188 3.77 1.80 -4.73
CA VAL A 188 2.34 2.12 -4.60
C VAL A 188 1.89 3.03 -5.73
N ASN A 189 0.93 2.60 -6.54
CA ASN A 189 0.21 3.42 -7.51
C ASN A 189 -1.22 3.64 -7.03
N GLY A 190 -1.51 4.83 -6.48
CA GLY A 190 -2.83 5.18 -5.95
C GLY A 190 -2.78 5.90 -4.60
N VAL A 191 -3.56 5.44 -3.63
CA VAL A 191 -3.70 6.08 -2.32
C VAL A 191 -3.15 5.18 -1.22
N ASN A 192 -2.20 5.69 -0.46
CA ASN A 192 -1.53 4.98 0.62
C ASN A 192 -1.74 5.71 1.95
N VAL A 193 -2.55 5.14 2.84
CA VAL A 193 -2.86 5.72 4.16
C VAL A 193 -2.36 4.80 5.27
N GLY A 194 -1.49 5.35 6.13
CA GLY A 194 -0.93 4.70 7.29
C GLY A 194 -1.04 5.64 8.49
N ALA A 195 -2.02 5.41 9.36
CA ALA A 195 -2.35 6.34 10.45
C ALA A 195 -1.17 6.64 11.39
N LEU A 196 -0.20 5.72 11.50
CA LEU A 196 1.07 5.94 12.22
C LEU A 196 2.26 5.92 11.28
N GLY A 197 2.24 5.12 10.21
CA GLY A 197 3.28 5.23 9.22
C GLY A 197 3.12 4.37 7.98
N ASN A 198 3.80 4.82 6.93
CA ASN A 198 3.92 4.15 5.65
C ASN A 198 5.40 3.87 5.38
N TRP A 199 5.72 2.63 5.05
CA TRP A 199 7.01 2.22 4.51
C TRP A 199 6.82 1.71 3.09
N SER A 200 7.38 2.41 2.11
CA SER A 200 7.46 1.96 0.72
C SER A 200 8.92 1.70 0.36
N GLU A 201 9.29 0.46 0.05
CA GLU A 201 10.66 0.16 -0.42
C GLU A 201 10.93 0.72 -1.82
N GLY A 202 9.87 0.90 -2.60
CA GLY A 202 9.89 1.49 -3.93
C GLY A 202 9.26 2.88 -3.99
N ASN A 203 8.73 3.20 -5.15
CA ASN A 203 8.18 4.50 -5.48
C ASN A 203 6.67 4.57 -5.19
N ILE A 204 6.20 5.77 -4.88
CA ILE A 204 4.79 6.09 -4.73
C ILE A 204 4.37 7.01 -5.87
N ASN A 205 3.38 6.58 -6.66
CA ASN A 205 2.68 7.43 -7.63
C ASN A 205 1.25 7.67 -7.13
N GLY A 206 1.00 8.85 -6.56
CA GLY A 206 -0.30 9.25 -6.04
C GLY A 206 -0.22 9.96 -4.69
N LEU A 207 -1.06 9.55 -3.73
CA LEU A 207 -1.22 10.21 -2.43
C LEU A 207 -0.68 9.32 -1.30
N ASN A 208 0.27 9.84 -0.52
CA ASN A 208 0.84 9.18 0.65
C ASN A 208 0.54 9.98 1.92
N LEU A 209 -0.18 9.37 2.86
CA LEU A 209 -0.74 10.01 4.06
C LEU A 209 -0.34 9.24 5.32
N GLY A 210 0.33 9.90 6.26
CA GLY A 210 0.65 9.28 7.55
C GLY A 210 1.23 10.22 8.59
N ILE A 211 1.68 9.66 9.72
CA ILE A 211 2.47 10.42 10.70
C ILE A 211 3.95 10.40 10.32
N VAL A 212 4.43 9.22 9.89
CA VAL A 212 5.76 9.02 9.33
C VAL A 212 5.63 8.37 7.96
N ASN A 213 6.18 9.01 6.93
CA ASN A 213 6.23 8.48 5.58
C ASN A 213 7.69 8.19 5.21
N VAL A 214 8.01 6.93 4.92
CA VAL A 214 9.30 6.48 4.38
C VAL A 214 9.06 5.89 2.99
N SER A 215 9.72 6.42 1.96
CA SER A 215 9.55 5.96 0.59
C SER A 215 10.83 6.10 -0.24
N GLY A 216 10.90 5.42 -1.38
CA GLY A 216 11.77 5.82 -2.49
C GLY A 216 11.29 7.15 -3.08
N ASN A 217 11.02 7.20 -4.38
CA ASN A 217 10.56 8.44 -5.01
C ASN A 217 9.05 8.61 -4.89
N VAL A 218 8.56 9.85 -4.83
CA VAL A 218 7.13 10.18 -4.78
C VAL A 218 6.75 11.06 -5.97
N THR A 219 5.84 10.60 -6.81
CA THR A 219 5.16 11.43 -7.81
C THR A 219 3.74 11.67 -7.33
N GLY A 220 3.42 12.90 -6.92
CA GLY A 220 2.11 13.26 -6.37
C GLY A 220 2.20 14.04 -5.06
N ALA A 221 1.51 13.59 -4.01
CA ALA A 221 1.42 14.29 -2.74
C ALA A 221 1.90 13.42 -1.56
N ASN A 222 2.88 13.90 -0.82
CA ASN A 222 3.42 13.26 0.38
C ASN A 222 3.09 14.12 1.60
N LEU A 223 2.11 13.72 2.40
CA LEU A 223 1.63 14.50 3.55
C LEU A 223 1.83 13.70 4.84
N ALA A 224 2.81 14.12 5.63
CA ALA A 224 3.04 13.63 6.97
C ALA A 224 3.87 14.64 7.78
N PRO A 225 3.68 14.76 9.10
CA PRO A 225 4.59 15.49 9.97
C PRO A 225 6.06 15.13 9.76
N PHE A 226 6.37 13.86 9.49
CA PHE A 226 7.74 13.41 9.20
C PHE A 226 7.79 12.69 7.85
N ASN A 227 8.45 13.29 6.87
CA ASN A 227 8.67 12.69 5.55
C ASN A 227 10.15 12.36 5.34
N TYR A 228 10.44 11.13 4.95
CA TYR A 228 11.77 10.66 4.53
C TYR A 228 11.63 9.96 3.16
N SER A 229 12.03 10.65 2.11
CA SER A 229 11.80 10.19 0.72
C SER A 229 13.03 10.44 -0.14
N GLY A 230 13.13 9.76 -1.27
CA GLY A 230 14.06 10.11 -2.34
C GLY A 230 13.60 11.39 -3.06
N ASP A 231 13.38 11.27 -4.37
CA ASP A 231 12.95 12.40 -5.20
C ASP A 231 11.44 12.58 -5.13
N ILE A 232 10.98 13.83 -5.05
CA ILE A 232 9.56 14.18 -5.02
C ILE A 232 9.22 15.06 -6.22
N VAL A 233 8.25 14.63 -7.00
CA VAL A 233 7.62 15.43 -8.06
C VAL A 233 6.18 15.72 -7.63
N GLY A 234 5.90 16.94 -7.19
CA GLY A 234 4.58 17.36 -6.70
C GLY A 234 4.66 18.12 -5.37
N ALA A 235 3.87 17.69 -4.38
CA ALA A 235 3.73 18.38 -3.10
C ALA A 235 4.26 17.51 -1.95
N ASN A 236 5.21 18.04 -1.19
CA ASN A 236 5.70 17.48 0.06
C ASN A 236 5.30 18.41 1.20
N ILE A 237 4.51 17.92 2.16
CA ILE A 237 4.00 18.74 3.27
C ILE A 237 4.25 18.02 4.59
N GLY A 238 4.93 18.69 5.53
CA GLY A 238 5.22 18.13 6.84
C GLY A 238 5.70 19.13 7.88
N VAL A 239 6.12 18.62 9.04
CA VAL A 239 6.85 19.41 10.05
C VAL A 239 8.34 19.33 9.77
N ALA A 240 8.85 18.12 9.55
CA ALA A 240 10.20 17.88 9.12
C ALA A 240 10.18 17.00 7.86
N SER A 241 10.89 17.46 6.82
CA SER A 241 11.07 16.71 5.59
C SER A 241 12.55 16.52 5.28
N MET A 242 12.90 15.30 4.85
CA MET A 242 14.21 14.98 4.32
C MET A 242 14.02 14.29 2.97
N SER A 243 14.48 14.94 1.90
CA SER A 243 14.33 14.50 0.52
C SER A 243 15.64 14.65 -0.25
N HIS A 244 15.83 13.91 -1.34
CA HIS A 244 16.94 14.19 -2.26
C HIS A 244 16.59 15.39 -3.13
N ASP A 245 15.68 15.23 -4.10
CA ASP A 245 15.26 16.31 -4.96
C ASP A 245 13.76 16.59 -4.80
N VAL A 246 13.34 17.86 -4.89
CA VAL A 246 11.92 18.23 -4.90
C VAL A 246 11.61 19.13 -6.09
N THR A 247 10.83 18.62 -7.05
CA THR A 247 10.24 19.40 -8.13
C THR A 247 8.78 19.71 -7.80
N GLY A 248 8.48 20.95 -7.41
CA GLY A 248 7.13 21.39 -7.05
C GLY A 248 7.07 22.21 -5.77
N MET A 249 6.35 21.73 -4.76
CA MET A 249 6.16 22.42 -3.48
C MET A 249 6.72 21.59 -2.33
N ASN A 250 7.61 22.17 -1.55
CA ASN A 250 8.13 21.61 -0.31
C ASN A 250 7.75 22.52 0.86
N LEU A 251 6.83 22.08 1.71
CA LEU A 251 6.30 22.88 2.81
C LEU A 251 6.57 22.18 4.14
N GLY A 252 7.26 22.85 5.07
CA GLY A 252 7.39 22.33 6.43
C GLY A 252 8.19 23.19 7.38
N ALA A 253 8.13 22.92 8.69
CA ALA A 253 8.88 23.73 9.65
C ALA A 253 10.41 23.59 9.44
N VAL A 254 10.86 22.40 9.05
CA VAL A 254 12.24 22.09 8.67
C VAL A 254 12.22 21.32 7.35
N ASN A 255 12.89 21.86 6.34
CA ASN A 255 13.08 21.20 5.05
C ASN A 255 14.56 20.97 4.80
N VAL A 256 14.95 19.71 4.56
CA VAL A 256 16.31 19.33 4.20
C VAL A 256 16.27 18.61 2.85
N THR A 257 16.80 19.26 1.82
CA THR A 257 16.75 18.77 0.43
C THR A 257 18.09 19.01 -0.26
N ASN A 258 18.49 18.20 -1.25
CA ASN A 258 19.63 18.57 -2.09
C ASN A 258 19.21 19.62 -3.11
N ASN A 259 18.29 19.30 -4.03
CA ASN A 259 17.83 20.22 -5.06
C ASN A 259 16.35 20.53 -4.92
N VAL A 260 15.97 21.80 -5.03
CA VAL A 260 14.56 22.21 -5.13
C VAL A 260 14.32 22.98 -6.41
N THR A 261 13.38 22.52 -7.23
CA THR A 261 12.85 23.27 -8.38
C THR A 261 11.40 23.64 -8.10
N GLY A 262 11.13 24.90 -7.76
CA GLY A 262 9.79 25.39 -7.42
C GLY A 262 9.75 26.19 -6.12
N LEU A 263 8.86 25.83 -5.20
CA LEU A 263 8.65 26.52 -3.93
C LEU A 263 9.17 25.67 -2.77
N ASN A 264 10.09 26.22 -1.99
CA ASN A 264 10.54 25.70 -0.70
C ASN A 264 10.10 26.66 0.40
N LEU A 265 9.17 26.27 1.26
CA LEU A 265 8.66 27.11 2.35
C LEU A 265 8.86 26.42 3.69
N GLY A 266 9.54 27.10 4.62
CA GLY A 266 9.70 26.56 5.95
C GLY A 266 10.21 27.48 7.04
N GLY A 267 10.26 27.01 8.27
CA GLY A 267 10.93 27.76 9.34
C GLY A 267 12.45 27.78 9.13
N LEU A 268 12.99 26.60 8.83
CA LEU A 268 14.37 26.36 8.44
C LEU A 268 14.38 25.60 7.11
N ASN A 269 15.03 26.17 6.11
CA ASN A 269 15.29 25.51 4.83
C ASN A 269 16.79 25.27 4.70
N VAL A 270 17.18 24.01 4.48
CA VAL A 270 18.56 23.60 4.17
C VAL A 270 18.56 22.94 2.80
N ALA A 271 19.20 23.57 1.83
CA ALA A 271 19.28 23.09 0.46
C ALA A 271 20.73 23.12 -0.08
N GLN A 272 21.04 22.35 -1.13
CA GLN A 272 22.22 22.64 -1.95
C GLN A 272 21.84 23.65 -3.02
N ASP A 273 20.97 23.29 -3.95
CA ASP A 273 20.55 24.17 -5.04
C ASP A 273 19.04 24.42 -4.99
N VAL A 274 18.64 25.68 -5.18
CA VAL A 274 17.24 26.07 -5.31
C VAL A 274 17.02 26.86 -6.59
N ASP A 275 16.17 26.35 -7.48
CA ASP A 275 15.68 27.04 -8.66
C ASP A 275 14.20 27.42 -8.45
N GLY A 276 13.95 28.67 -8.05
CA GLY A 276 12.61 29.15 -7.72
C GLY A 276 12.55 30.05 -6.48
N ALA A 277 11.64 29.74 -5.55
CA ALA A 277 11.41 30.54 -4.34
C ALA A 277 11.74 29.75 -3.08
N ASN A 278 12.74 30.21 -2.33
CA ASN A 278 13.14 29.71 -1.03
C ASN A 278 12.69 30.69 0.05
N ILE A 279 11.71 30.32 0.87
CA ILE A 279 11.08 31.21 1.84
C ILE A 279 11.14 30.60 3.23
N GLY A 280 11.74 31.31 4.19
CA GLY A 280 11.72 30.83 5.57
C GLY A 280 12.24 31.79 6.61
N ALA A 281 12.23 31.41 7.89
CA ALA A 281 12.87 32.26 8.90
C ALA A 281 14.40 32.23 8.72
N ILE A 282 14.93 31.04 8.42
CA ILE A 282 16.34 30.80 8.13
C ILE A 282 16.45 29.98 6.85
N ASN A 283 17.20 30.48 5.87
CA ASN A 283 17.51 29.78 4.64
C ASN A 283 19.03 29.56 4.55
N VAL A 284 19.44 28.31 4.40
CA VAL A 284 20.85 27.91 4.21
C VAL A 284 20.93 27.13 2.90
N SER A 285 21.64 27.68 1.92
CA SER A 285 21.77 27.10 0.59
C SER A 285 23.21 27.13 0.08
N HIS A 286 23.53 26.36 -0.96
CA HIS A 286 24.73 26.59 -1.78
C HIS A 286 24.39 27.62 -2.86
N ASN A 287 23.52 27.28 -3.81
CA ASN A 287 23.05 28.20 -4.85
C ASN A 287 21.53 28.45 -4.76
N VAL A 288 21.11 29.67 -5.08
CA VAL A 288 19.70 30.04 -5.22
C VAL A 288 19.50 30.84 -6.51
N ASN A 289 19.00 30.17 -7.55
CA ASN A 289 18.51 30.81 -8.75
C ASN A 289 17.05 31.25 -8.55
N GLY A 290 16.86 32.46 -8.04
CA GLY A 290 15.54 33.05 -7.85
C GLY A 290 15.43 33.89 -6.58
N LEU A 291 14.33 33.71 -5.84
CA LEU A 291 14.03 34.47 -4.64
C LEU A 291 14.44 33.69 -3.39
N ASN A 292 15.26 34.30 -2.54
CA ASN A 292 15.62 33.82 -1.22
C ASN A 292 15.12 34.82 -0.17
N LEU A 293 14.01 34.48 0.50
CA LEU A 293 13.33 35.38 1.44
C LEU A 293 13.37 34.80 2.85
N GLY A 294 13.95 35.54 3.80
CA GLY A 294 13.95 35.12 5.19
C GLY A 294 14.53 36.11 6.17
N ALA A 295 14.42 35.86 7.48
CA ALA A 295 15.08 36.73 8.46
C ALA A 295 16.60 36.63 8.32
N VAL A 296 17.10 35.42 8.04
CA VAL A 296 18.50 35.12 7.76
C VAL A 296 18.60 34.29 6.48
N ASN A 297 19.37 34.77 5.51
CA ASN A 297 19.69 34.06 4.27
C ASN A 297 21.20 33.86 4.18
N VAL A 298 21.65 32.62 4.01
CA VAL A 298 23.06 32.25 3.86
C VAL A 298 23.22 31.37 2.62
N SER A 299 23.95 31.87 1.62
CA SER A 299 24.30 31.14 0.40
C SER A 299 25.82 31.04 0.28
N THR A 300 26.35 29.83 0.10
CA THR A 300 27.82 29.61 -0.04
C THR A 300 28.31 29.62 -1.49
N GLY A 301 27.41 29.87 -2.45
CA GLY A 301 27.71 30.06 -3.86
C GLY A 301 26.98 31.28 -4.39
N GLU A 302 26.19 31.11 -5.45
CA GLU A 302 25.47 32.18 -6.13
C GLU A 302 24.05 32.36 -5.57
N SER A 303 23.62 33.61 -5.35
CA SER A 303 22.23 33.93 -5.01
C SER A 303 21.68 35.06 -5.87
N GLY A 304 20.55 34.81 -6.54
CA GLY A 304 19.91 35.80 -7.41
C GLY A 304 19.36 37.00 -6.66
N THR A 305 18.44 36.77 -5.72
CA THR A 305 17.78 37.84 -4.93
C THR A 305 17.60 37.41 -3.49
N ASP A 306 18.35 38.02 -2.57
CA ASP A 306 18.20 37.81 -1.13
C ASP A 306 17.43 38.97 -0.47
N ILE A 307 16.40 38.66 0.31
CA ILE A 307 15.63 39.64 1.08
C ILE A 307 15.55 39.17 2.53
N GLY A 308 16.04 39.99 3.46
CA GLY A 308 16.08 39.58 4.86
C GLY A 308 16.67 40.59 5.84
N ALA A 309 16.65 40.28 7.14
CA ALA A 309 17.35 41.13 8.11
C ALA A 309 18.88 40.98 7.93
N PHE A 310 19.32 39.74 7.69
CA PHE A 310 20.71 39.40 7.38
C PHE A 310 20.77 38.57 6.09
N ASN A 311 21.58 39.03 5.13
CA ASN A 311 21.85 38.32 3.89
C ASN A 311 23.37 38.12 3.73
N TYR A 312 23.78 36.87 3.50
CA TYR A 312 25.14 36.50 3.14
C TYR A 312 25.13 35.63 1.88
N ALA A 313 25.92 35.99 0.88
CA ALA A 313 26.12 35.19 -0.33
C ALA A 313 27.55 35.35 -0.87
N ASP A 314 28.19 34.28 -1.35
CA ASP A 314 29.53 34.42 -1.95
C ASP A 314 29.46 35.28 -3.22
N THR A 315 28.46 35.06 -4.08
CA THR A 315 28.14 35.91 -5.23
C THR A 315 26.66 36.27 -5.23
N THR A 316 26.32 37.54 -5.53
CA THR A 316 24.91 37.97 -5.56
C THR A 316 24.60 39.04 -6.59
N SER A 317 23.41 38.98 -7.18
CA SER A 317 22.88 40.03 -8.07
C SER A 317 22.11 41.12 -7.32
N PHE A 318 21.27 40.75 -6.34
CA PHE A 318 20.50 41.72 -5.56
C PHE A 318 20.33 41.30 -4.09
N GLN A 319 20.53 42.25 -3.17
CA GLN A 319 20.22 42.04 -1.76
C GLN A 319 19.48 43.24 -1.14
N PHE A 320 18.45 42.95 -0.34
CA PHE A 320 17.74 43.94 0.47
C PHE A 320 17.68 43.51 1.93
N GLY A 321 18.18 44.35 2.85
CA GLY A 321 18.19 43.98 4.25
C GLY A 321 18.76 44.99 5.23
N VAL A 322 18.83 44.63 6.50
CA VAL A 322 19.53 45.47 7.50
C VAL A 322 21.03 45.33 7.30
N VAL A 323 21.50 44.09 7.14
CA VAL A 323 22.90 43.77 6.86
C VAL A 323 22.98 42.88 5.62
N ASN A 324 23.72 43.33 4.63
CA ASN A 324 24.03 42.59 3.41
C ASN A 324 25.54 42.37 3.33
N ALA A 325 25.97 41.13 3.08
CA ALA A 325 27.38 40.78 2.95
C ALA A 325 27.61 39.86 1.75
N THR A 326 28.60 40.19 0.92
CA THR A 326 29.00 39.36 -0.21
C THR A 326 30.49 39.43 -0.50
N GLN A 327 31.06 38.37 -1.07
CA GLN A 327 32.42 38.41 -1.61
C GLN A 327 32.43 39.08 -2.99
N HIS A 328 31.46 38.71 -3.84
CA HIS A 328 31.32 39.18 -5.22
C HIS A 328 29.91 39.74 -5.51
N LEU A 329 29.80 41.07 -5.52
CA LEU A 329 28.59 41.76 -5.96
C LEU A 329 28.59 41.94 -7.48
N GLU A 330 27.52 41.49 -8.16
CA GLU A 330 27.30 41.72 -9.61
C GLU A 330 26.23 42.78 -9.90
N GLY A 331 25.43 43.15 -8.90
CA GLY A 331 24.35 44.13 -9.07
C GLY A 331 24.27 45.13 -7.91
N LEU A 332 23.19 45.07 -7.13
CA LEU A 332 22.79 46.12 -6.19
C LEU A 332 22.48 45.57 -4.80
N GLN A 333 23.04 46.21 -3.76
CA GLN A 333 22.64 46.00 -2.38
C GLN A 333 21.97 47.26 -1.83
N ILE A 334 20.89 47.07 -1.08
CA ILE A 334 20.21 48.12 -0.34
C ILE A 334 20.07 47.67 1.11
N GLY A 335 20.63 48.46 2.03
CA GLY A 335 20.58 48.13 3.45
C GLY A 335 21.31 49.10 4.35
N VAL A 336 21.10 48.98 5.66
CA VAL A 336 21.76 49.86 6.64
C VAL A 336 23.29 49.68 6.57
N ILE A 337 23.73 48.43 6.47
CA ILE A 337 25.13 48.04 6.31
C ILE A 337 25.25 47.14 5.07
N ASN A 338 26.09 47.52 4.11
CA ASN A 338 26.36 46.75 2.91
C ASN A 338 27.87 46.48 2.82
N ILE A 339 28.26 45.21 2.85
CA ILE A 339 29.65 44.76 2.78
C ILE A 339 29.84 44.00 1.46
N ALA A 340 30.76 44.45 0.63
CA ALA A 340 31.11 43.78 -0.62
C ALA A 340 32.62 43.88 -0.86
N THR A 341 33.32 42.75 -0.82
CA THR A 341 34.80 42.72 -0.88
C THR A 341 35.32 43.20 -2.23
N ASN A 342 34.58 42.95 -3.31
CA ASN A 342 34.89 43.38 -4.68
C ASN A 342 34.27 44.73 -5.09
N ALA A 343 33.60 45.46 -4.18
CA ALA A 343 32.99 46.75 -4.50
C ALA A 343 34.01 47.90 -4.45
N ALA A 344 33.68 49.01 -5.11
CA ALA A 344 34.53 50.22 -5.14
C ALA A 344 34.82 50.78 -3.73
N VAL A 345 33.90 50.57 -2.79
CA VAL A 345 34.10 50.83 -1.36
C VAL A 345 33.60 49.59 -0.59
N PRO A 346 34.44 48.93 0.22
CA PRO A 346 34.11 47.65 0.85
C PRO A 346 32.92 47.68 1.81
N VAL A 347 32.64 48.83 2.43
CA VAL A 347 31.50 49.03 3.33
C VAL A 347 30.81 50.34 2.98
N LEU A 348 29.52 50.28 2.61
CA LEU A 348 28.72 51.46 2.30
C LEU A 348 27.41 51.48 3.10
N PRO A 349 27.03 52.61 3.70
CA PRO A 349 25.69 52.79 4.25
C PRO A 349 24.67 52.95 3.12
N LEU A 350 23.46 52.42 3.33
CA LEU A 350 22.28 52.56 2.48
C LEU A 350 22.33 51.81 1.14
N VAL A 351 23.36 52.01 0.31
CA VAL A 351 23.45 51.44 -1.05
C VAL A 351 24.88 51.03 -1.40
N ASN A 352 25.04 49.85 -2.01
CA ASN A 352 26.30 49.42 -2.64
C ASN A 352 26.03 48.82 -4.03
N PHE A 353 26.94 49.01 -4.99
CA PHE A 353 26.79 48.52 -6.36
C PHE A 353 28.14 48.23 -7.00
N HIS A 354 28.16 47.26 -7.92
CA HIS A 354 29.32 47.00 -8.79
C HIS A 354 29.03 47.49 -10.22
N ARG A 355 29.98 48.21 -10.83
CA ARG A 355 29.94 48.61 -12.25
C ARG A 355 30.97 47.80 -13.02
N THR A 356 30.51 46.92 -13.90
CA THR A 356 31.33 46.42 -15.01
C THR A 356 31.49 47.55 -16.03
N PHE A 357 32.73 48.00 -16.25
CA PHE A 357 33.10 48.89 -17.35
C PHE A 357 33.54 48.06 -18.57
#